data_AF-A0A7X8UVZ1-F1
#
_entry.id   AF-A0A7X8UVZ1-F1
#
_cell.length_a   1.000
_cell.length_b   1.000
_cell.length_c   1.000
_cell.angle_alpha   90.00
_cell.angle_beta   90.00
_cell.angle_gamma   90.00
#
_symmetry.space_group_name_H-M   'P 1'
#
loop_
_entity.id
_entity.type
_entity.pdbx_description
1 polymer ?
#
loop_
_entity_poly.entity_id
_entity_poly.type
_entity_poly.pdbx_seq_one_letter_code
_entity_poly.pdbx_strand_id
1 'polypeptide(L)'
;MGQVKIALLLAAARDLIANGDVIVTLTGLPVHGMLDTIVVMQVGKEFDLFIMPNGTKEVFPNILPEVLESVIDIAVALGSEGREGKPLGTLFVIGDSERVLSLSRQLILNPFQGYPPTRRNILDPHLIETVKELAAIDGAFVIRGDGVIESAGTYLKTASPEDYRIPQGLGARHHAAAAITGISQSVAITVSQSTGTVTIFRDGKIITELERLRTGSSDRKL
;
A
#
# COMPACT_ATOMS: atom_id res chain seq x y z
N MET A 1 -11.50 10.35 5.91
CA MET A 1 -10.67 9.67 6.92
C MET A 1 -9.49 8.88 6.36
N GLY A 2 -9.63 8.07 5.28
CA GLY A 2 -8.50 7.30 4.73
C GLY A 2 -7.26 8.13 4.37
N GLN A 3 -7.45 9.30 3.73
CA GLN A 3 -6.36 10.23 3.41
C GLN A 3 -5.65 10.77 4.68
N VAL A 4 -6.41 11.09 5.73
CA VAL A 4 -5.84 11.51 7.02
C VAL A 4 -4.97 10.39 7.58
N LYS A 5 -5.44 9.14 7.55
CA LYS A 5 -4.67 8.01 8.06
C LYS A 5 -3.36 7.77 7.29
N ILE A 6 -3.38 7.93 5.97
CA ILE A 6 -2.17 7.82 5.14
C ILE A 6 -1.22 8.99 5.42
N ALA A 7 -1.71 10.21 5.57
CA ALA A 7 -0.88 11.36 5.94
C ALA A 7 -0.18 11.14 7.29
N LEU A 8 -0.90 10.62 8.28
CA LEU A 8 -0.34 10.23 9.57
C LEU A 8 0.68 9.09 9.45
N LEU A 9 0.41 8.10 8.60
CA LEU A 9 1.33 7.00 8.31
C LEU A 9 2.66 7.52 7.76
N LEU A 10 2.61 8.40 6.75
CA LEU A 10 3.80 8.99 6.12
C LEU A 10 4.53 9.93 7.08
N ALA A 11 3.81 10.72 7.87
CA ALA A 11 4.40 11.57 8.90
C ALA A 11 5.18 10.74 9.92
N ALA A 12 4.63 9.62 10.37
CA ALA A 12 5.31 8.73 11.30
C ALA A 12 6.48 7.98 10.64
N ALA A 13 6.35 7.57 9.38
CA ALA A 13 7.46 6.97 8.64
C ALA A 13 8.66 7.93 8.48
N ARG A 14 8.40 9.24 8.46
CA ARG A 14 9.41 10.31 8.40
C ARG A 14 9.86 10.81 9.78
N ASP A 15 9.49 10.13 10.86
CA ASP A 15 9.76 10.55 12.25
C ASP A 15 9.28 11.98 12.59
N LEU A 16 8.26 12.49 11.89
CA LEU A 16 7.70 13.83 12.13
C LEU A 16 6.72 13.86 13.31
N ILE A 17 6.23 12.70 13.73
CA ILE A 17 5.30 12.52 14.84
C ILE A 17 5.74 11.33 15.70
N ALA A 18 5.51 11.43 17.01
CA ALA A 18 5.88 10.42 17.99
C ALA A 18 4.70 10.03 18.89
N ASN A 19 4.82 8.90 19.59
CA ASN A 19 3.84 8.46 20.57
C ASN A 19 3.61 9.54 21.64
N GLY A 20 2.33 9.86 21.88
CA GLY A 20 1.91 10.90 22.81
C GLY A 20 1.66 12.27 22.17
N ASP A 21 2.12 12.51 20.94
CA ASP A 21 1.83 13.76 20.23
C ASP A 21 0.33 13.95 20.01
N VAL A 22 -0.13 15.19 20.12
CA VAL A 22 -1.50 15.58 19.78
C VAL A 22 -1.51 16.15 18.38
N ILE A 23 -2.26 15.51 17.49
CA ILE A 23 -2.40 15.90 16.10
C ILE A 23 -3.78 16.49 15.88
N VAL A 24 -3.81 17.64 15.23
CA VAL A 24 -5.03 18.30 14.77
C VAL A 24 -5.07 18.21 13.25
N THR A 25 -6.09 17.56 12.72
CA THR A 25 -6.32 17.49 11.27
C THR A 25 -7.60 18.21 10.90
N LEU A 26 -7.56 18.89 9.76
CA LEU A 26 -8.71 19.50 9.12
C LEU A 26 -9.10 18.63 7.93
N THR A 27 -10.34 18.18 7.89
CA THR A 27 -10.87 17.35 6.83
C THR A 27 -12.29 17.79 6.47
N GLY A 28 -12.80 17.28 5.36
CA GLY A 28 -14.16 17.54 4.92
C GLY A 28 -14.58 16.55 3.84
N LEU A 29 -15.88 16.51 3.55
CA LEU A 29 -16.38 15.68 2.47
C LEU A 29 -15.98 16.30 1.12
N PRO A 30 -15.32 15.55 0.22
CA PRO A 30 -14.86 16.07 -1.06
C PRO A 30 -15.96 16.73 -1.90
N VAL A 31 -17.21 16.26 -1.74
CA VAL A 31 -18.41 16.76 -2.43
C VAL A 31 -18.69 18.24 -2.14
N HIS A 32 -18.28 18.75 -0.98
CA HIS A 32 -18.56 20.13 -0.58
C HIS A 32 -17.40 21.09 -0.88
N GLY A 33 -16.21 20.59 -1.21
CA GLY A 33 -15.03 21.42 -1.49
C GLY A 33 -14.58 22.29 -0.31
N MET A 34 -15.07 22.01 0.90
CA MET A 34 -14.80 22.77 2.12
C MET A 34 -14.33 21.83 3.22
N LEU A 35 -13.44 22.34 4.08
CA LEU A 35 -13.07 21.68 5.33
C LEU A 35 -14.11 22.06 6.38
N ASP A 36 -14.82 21.07 6.90
CA ASP A 36 -15.92 21.26 7.87
C ASP A 36 -15.70 20.47 9.17
N THR A 37 -14.65 19.64 9.22
CA THR A 37 -14.40 18.70 10.31
C THR A 37 -12.99 18.91 10.87
N ILE A 38 -12.90 19.10 12.18
CA ILE A 38 -11.65 19.05 12.93
C ILE A 38 -11.58 17.71 13.63
N VAL A 39 -10.48 16.98 13.43
CA VAL A 39 -10.19 15.74 14.18
C VAL A 39 -8.95 16.00 15.01
N VAL A 40 -9.11 15.92 16.34
CA VAL A 40 -8.01 15.98 17.30
C VAL A 40 -7.78 14.58 17.81
N MET A 41 -6.52 14.15 17.80
CA MET A 41 -6.16 12.80 18.24
C MET A 41 -4.79 12.73 18.88
N GLN A 42 -4.58 11.73 19.73
CA GLN A 42 -3.30 11.40 20.34
C GLN A 42 -2.67 10.14 19.71
N VAL A 43 -1.44 10.29 19.22
CA VAL A 43 -0.65 9.19 18.65
C VAL A 43 -0.43 8.08 19.69
N GLY A 44 -0.74 6.84 19.33
CA GLY A 44 -0.55 5.65 20.16
C GLY A 44 -1.71 5.29 21.11
N LYS A 45 -2.69 6.17 21.34
CA LYS A 45 -3.90 5.85 22.12
C LYS A 45 -5.13 5.57 21.26
N GLU A 46 -5.32 6.38 20.22
CA GLU A 46 -6.50 6.33 19.36
C GLU A 46 -6.19 5.73 17.98
N PHE A 47 -4.91 5.41 17.75
CA PHE A 47 -4.41 4.86 16.50
C PHE A 47 -3.87 3.44 16.74
N ASP A 48 -4.71 2.43 16.49
CA ASP A 48 -4.28 1.02 16.42
C ASP A 48 -3.21 0.78 15.34
N LEU A 49 -3.04 1.73 14.42
CA LEU A 49 -1.99 1.75 13.40
C LEU A 49 -0.57 1.74 14.00
N PHE A 50 -0.42 2.21 15.25
CA PHE A 50 0.85 2.31 15.96
C PHE A 50 0.81 1.49 17.25
N ILE A 51 0.26 0.27 17.23
CA ILE A 51 0.77 -0.74 18.17
C ILE A 51 2.19 -1.05 17.71
N MET A 52 3.13 -0.16 18.05
CA MET A 52 4.57 -0.39 18.03
C MET A 52 4.79 -1.60 18.93
N PRO A 53 5.04 -2.80 18.39
CA PRO A 53 5.42 -3.90 19.25
C PRO A 53 6.76 -3.47 19.83
N ASN A 54 6.81 -3.22 21.14
CA ASN A 54 8.04 -3.02 21.92
C ASN A 54 8.65 -1.61 21.95
N GLY A 55 7.92 -0.55 21.59
CA GLY A 55 8.42 0.83 21.79
C GLY A 55 9.60 1.21 20.89
N THR A 56 9.78 0.53 19.76
CA THR A 56 10.68 0.95 18.69
C THR A 56 10.13 2.19 17.99
N LYS A 57 11.01 3.15 17.65
CA LYS A 57 10.64 4.43 17.04
C LYS A 57 10.17 4.30 15.58
N GLU A 58 10.62 3.29 14.85
CA GLU A 58 10.41 3.18 13.41
C GLU A 58 9.14 2.38 13.07
N VAL A 59 8.20 3.01 12.35
CA VAL A 59 6.96 2.39 11.84
C VAL A 59 7.25 1.30 10.81
N PHE A 60 8.27 1.54 9.97
CA PHE A 60 8.66 0.67 8.86
C PHE A 60 10.19 0.56 8.81
N PRO A 61 10.79 -0.35 9.59
CA PRO A 61 12.24 -0.43 9.66
C PRO A 61 12.82 -0.78 8.28
N ASN A 62 13.85 -0.04 7.87
CA ASN A 62 14.55 -0.21 6.59
C ASN A 62 13.71 0.02 5.32
N ILE A 63 12.61 0.77 5.39
CA ILE A 63 11.86 1.23 4.20
C ILE A 63 11.92 2.75 4.14
N LEU A 64 12.42 3.30 3.03
CA LEU A 64 12.44 4.75 2.81
C LEU A 64 11.00 5.29 2.69
N PRO A 65 10.65 6.39 3.38
CA PRO A 65 9.31 6.96 3.30
C PRO A 65 8.90 7.36 1.87
N GLU A 66 9.85 7.81 1.06
CA GLU A 66 9.63 8.19 -0.34
C GLU A 66 9.21 6.98 -1.19
N VAL A 67 9.70 5.79 -0.87
CA VAL A 67 9.33 4.55 -1.55
C VAL A 67 7.90 4.18 -1.21
N LEU A 68 7.52 4.30 0.07
CA LEU A 68 6.14 4.04 0.49
C LEU A 68 5.17 5.01 -0.18
N GLU A 69 5.49 6.30 -0.17
CA GLU A 69 4.69 7.35 -0.83
C GLU A 69 4.54 7.08 -2.33
N SER A 70 5.65 6.82 -3.03
CA SER A 70 5.64 6.49 -4.47
C SER A 70 4.76 5.29 -4.79
N VAL A 71 4.83 4.21 -4.01
CA VAL A 71 4.00 3.02 -4.23
C VAL A 71 2.53 3.29 -3.89
N ILE A 72 2.24 4.08 -2.84
CA ILE A 72 0.87 4.51 -2.52
C ILE A 72 0.29 5.33 -3.67
N ASP A 73 1.03 6.30 -4.21
CA ASP A 73 0.58 7.15 -5.32
C ASP A 73 0.28 6.31 -6.57
N ILE A 74 1.16 5.37 -6.91
CA ILE A 74 0.93 4.43 -8.02
C ILE A 74 -0.31 3.58 -7.74
N ALA A 75 -0.47 3.04 -6.53
CA ALA A 75 -1.64 2.25 -6.16
C ALA A 75 -2.95 3.06 -6.25
N VAL A 76 -2.93 4.34 -5.85
CA VAL A 76 -4.07 5.26 -5.98
C VAL A 76 -4.39 5.54 -7.44
N ALA A 77 -3.39 5.76 -8.29
CA ALA A 77 -3.61 5.94 -9.72
C ALA A 77 -4.23 4.66 -10.34
N LEU A 78 -3.70 3.48 -10.00
CA LEU A 78 -4.24 2.19 -10.46
C LEU A 78 -5.67 1.92 -9.97
N GLY A 79 -6.01 2.37 -8.77
CA GLY A 79 -7.36 2.25 -8.21
C GLY A 79 -8.36 3.26 -8.81
N SER A 80 -7.91 4.47 -9.11
CA SER A 80 -8.77 5.59 -9.50
C SER A 80 -8.89 5.80 -11.02
N GLU A 81 -7.77 5.77 -11.74
CA GLU A 81 -7.68 5.86 -13.21
C GLU A 81 -7.78 4.46 -13.82
N GLY A 82 -7.00 3.54 -13.25
CA GLY A 82 -6.89 2.15 -13.71
C GLY A 82 -6.51 2.03 -15.19
N ARG A 83 -7.03 1.01 -15.88
CA ARG A 83 -6.85 0.79 -17.32
C ARG A 83 -8.21 0.80 -17.99
N GLU A 84 -8.36 1.60 -19.04
CA GLU A 84 -9.65 1.78 -19.74
C GLU A 84 -10.79 2.22 -18.78
N GLY A 85 -10.45 3.01 -17.75
CA GLY A 85 -11.39 3.52 -16.74
C GLY A 85 -11.80 2.51 -15.67
N LYS A 86 -11.22 1.30 -15.66
CA LYS A 86 -11.48 0.25 -14.67
C LYS A 86 -10.29 0.07 -13.73
N PRO A 87 -10.51 -0.04 -12.41
CA PRO A 87 -9.42 -0.28 -11.46
C PRO A 87 -8.61 -1.52 -11.82
N LEU A 88 -7.29 -1.44 -11.61
CA LEU A 88 -6.38 -2.54 -11.92
C LEU A 88 -5.91 -3.22 -10.63
N GLY A 89 -6.35 -4.46 -10.44
CA GLY A 89 -6.04 -5.23 -9.24
C GLY A 89 -4.55 -5.55 -9.14
N THR A 90 -3.86 -5.01 -8.14
CA THR A 90 -2.40 -5.05 -8.04
C THR A 90 -1.96 -5.38 -6.61
N LEU A 91 -0.79 -5.99 -6.45
CA LEU A 91 -0.15 -6.25 -5.16
C LEU A 91 1.31 -5.80 -5.21
N PHE A 92 1.68 -4.91 -4.30
CA PHE A 92 3.05 -4.50 -4.04
C PHE A 92 3.49 -5.03 -2.68
N VAL A 93 4.71 -5.54 -2.59
CA VAL A 93 5.35 -5.94 -1.33
C VAL A 93 6.67 -5.18 -1.23
N ILE A 94 6.86 -4.41 -0.15
CA ILE A 94 7.97 -3.49 0.05
C ILE A 94 8.75 -3.91 1.29
N GLY A 95 10.08 -4.00 1.17
CA GLY A 95 10.96 -4.39 2.27
C GLY A 95 11.05 -5.91 2.46
N ASP A 96 12.03 -6.33 3.26
CA ASP A 96 12.37 -7.75 3.52
C ASP A 96 12.40 -8.61 2.24
N SER A 97 12.89 -8.02 1.15
CA SER A 97 12.74 -8.55 -0.21
C SER A 97 13.39 -9.92 -0.39
N GLU A 98 14.53 -10.18 0.26
CA GLU A 98 15.19 -11.48 0.20
C GLU A 98 14.31 -12.59 0.79
N ARG A 99 13.71 -12.34 1.96
CA ARG A 99 12.77 -13.27 2.57
C ARG A 99 11.52 -13.45 1.74
N VAL A 100 10.93 -12.36 1.25
CA VAL A 100 9.75 -12.40 0.38
C VAL A 100 10.03 -13.23 -0.88
N LEU A 101 11.19 -13.01 -1.52
CA LEU A 101 11.59 -13.77 -2.71
C LEU A 101 11.83 -15.26 -2.40
N SER A 102 12.42 -15.59 -1.25
CA SER A 102 12.60 -16.99 -0.82
C SER A 102 11.26 -17.73 -0.64
N LEU A 103 10.20 -16.99 -0.32
CA LEU A 103 8.83 -17.46 -0.15
C LEU A 103 7.98 -17.27 -1.42
N SER A 104 8.63 -17.17 -2.58
CA SER A 104 7.93 -16.88 -3.84
C SER A 104 8.29 -17.85 -4.97
N ARG A 105 7.55 -17.75 -6.07
CA ARG A 105 7.94 -18.28 -7.37
C ARG A 105 7.58 -17.28 -8.45
N GLN A 106 8.40 -17.21 -9.47
CA GLN A 106 8.15 -16.36 -10.62
C GLN A 106 7.08 -17.00 -11.53
N LEU A 107 6.04 -16.26 -11.92
CA LEU A 107 4.97 -16.77 -12.81
C LEU A 107 5.30 -16.58 -14.30
N ILE A 108 5.94 -15.45 -14.62
CA ILE A 108 6.38 -15.07 -15.98
C ILE A 108 7.84 -14.64 -15.97
N LEU A 109 8.51 -14.48 -17.11
CA LEU A 109 9.86 -13.89 -17.09
C LEU A 109 9.86 -12.54 -16.37
N ASN A 110 10.76 -12.37 -15.41
CA ASN A 110 10.82 -11.15 -14.61
C ASN A 110 11.27 -9.97 -15.49
N PRO A 111 10.42 -8.96 -15.74
CA PRO A 111 10.75 -7.87 -16.64
C PRO A 111 11.85 -6.94 -16.10
N PHE A 112 12.14 -6.99 -14.80
CA PHE A 112 13.19 -6.20 -14.16
C PHE A 112 14.54 -6.93 -14.08
N GLN A 113 14.59 -8.21 -14.44
CA GLN A 113 15.81 -9.00 -14.40
C GLN A 113 16.81 -8.56 -15.47
N GLY A 114 18.08 -8.47 -15.09
CA GLY A 114 19.18 -8.06 -15.98
C GLY A 114 19.38 -6.55 -16.10
N TYR A 115 18.48 -5.73 -15.54
CA TYR A 115 18.66 -4.28 -15.47
C TYR A 115 19.41 -3.88 -14.19
N PRO A 116 20.30 -2.86 -14.26
CA PRO A 116 20.97 -2.35 -13.07
C PRO A 116 19.94 -1.72 -12.11
N PRO A 117 20.18 -1.74 -10.78
CA PRO A 117 19.25 -1.20 -9.78
C PRO A 117 18.78 0.24 -10.06
N THR A 118 19.66 1.08 -10.62
CA THR A 118 19.37 2.47 -10.98
C THR A 118 18.29 2.63 -12.06
N ARG A 119 18.05 1.63 -12.90
CA ARG A 119 17.01 1.65 -13.96
C ARG A 119 15.72 0.95 -13.56
N ARG A 120 15.66 0.40 -12.35
CA ARG A 120 14.50 -0.32 -11.82
C ARG A 120 14.13 0.18 -10.43
N ASN A 121 14.40 1.44 -10.13
CA ASN A 121 14.00 2.06 -8.88
C ASN A 121 12.64 2.75 -9.06
N ILE A 122 11.69 2.45 -8.17
CA ILE A 122 10.32 2.98 -8.20
C ILE A 122 10.28 4.52 -8.05
N LEU A 123 11.34 5.10 -7.49
CA LEU A 123 11.50 6.55 -7.34
C LEU A 123 11.85 7.26 -8.66
N ASP A 124 12.20 6.53 -9.73
CA ASP A 124 12.38 7.11 -11.06
C ASP A 124 11.01 7.40 -11.71
N PRO A 125 10.65 8.68 -11.97
CA PRO A 125 9.37 9.02 -12.56
C PRO A 125 9.15 8.38 -13.95
N HIS A 126 10.22 8.09 -14.68
CA HIS A 126 10.11 7.46 -16.01
C HIS A 126 9.70 5.97 -15.92
N LEU A 127 9.86 5.35 -14.75
CA LEU A 127 9.50 3.96 -14.53
C LEU A 127 8.02 3.78 -14.19
N ILE A 128 7.34 4.83 -13.72
CA ILE A 128 5.96 4.79 -13.23
C ILE A 128 5.01 4.20 -14.26
N GLU A 129 5.05 4.69 -15.51
CA GLU A 129 4.17 4.18 -16.57
C GLU A 129 4.47 2.72 -16.93
N THR A 130 5.73 2.31 -16.85
CA THR A 130 6.10 0.89 -17.04
C THR A 130 5.51 0.03 -15.92
N VAL A 131 5.56 0.48 -14.67
CA VAL A 131 4.96 -0.24 -13.53
C VAL A 131 3.45 -0.33 -13.69
N LYS A 132 2.78 0.74 -14.13
CA LYS A 132 1.34 0.73 -14.40
C LYS A 132 0.95 -0.26 -15.50
N GLU A 133 1.73 -0.34 -16.58
CA GLU A 133 1.49 -1.33 -17.63
C GLU A 133 1.69 -2.76 -17.14
N LEU A 134 2.76 -3.00 -16.38
CA LEU A 134 3.07 -4.31 -15.82
C LEU A 134 2.09 -4.74 -14.70
N ALA A 135 1.38 -3.80 -14.08
CA ALA A 135 0.38 -4.09 -13.06
C ALA A 135 -0.83 -4.87 -13.59
N ALA A 136 -0.99 -4.97 -14.92
CA ALA A 136 -2.01 -5.82 -15.54
C ALA A 136 -1.66 -7.32 -15.47
N ILE A 137 -0.40 -7.65 -15.17
CA ILE A 137 0.08 -9.03 -15.09
C ILE A 137 -0.30 -9.65 -13.75
N ASP A 138 -0.51 -10.96 -13.73
CA ASP A 138 -0.79 -11.70 -12.50
C ASP A 138 0.46 -11.82 -11.59
N GLY A 139 0.25 -11.75 -10.28
CA GLY A 139 1.28 -11.76 -9.26
C GLY A 139 1.55 -10.41 -8.58
N ALA A 140 2.60 -10.38 -7.79
CA ALA A 140 3.05 -9.25 -7.00
C ALA A 140 4.28 -8.57 -7.62
N PHE A 141 4.44 -7.29 -7.31
CA PHE A 141 5.73 -6.61 -7.34
C PHE A 141 6.44 -6.83 -6.01
N VAL A 142 7.72 -7.19 -6.05
CA VAL A 142 8.59 -7.22 -4.85
C VAL A 142 9.60 -6.09 -4.96
N ILE A 143 9.59 -5.20 -3.98
CA ILE A 143 10.33 -3.94 -3.97
C ILE A 143 11.18 -3.91 -2.69
N ARG A 144 12.45 -3.54 -2.83
CA ARG A 144 13.32 -3.29 -1.68
C ARG A 144 12.91 -2.03 -0.94
N GLY A 145 13.36 -1.91 0.31
CA GLY A 145 13.14 -0.71 1.10
C GLY A 145 13.76 0.58 0.54
N ASP A 146 14.77 0.46 -0.33
CA ASP A 146 15.39 1.58 -1.05
C ASP A 146 14.78 1.84 -2.45
N GLY A 147 13.68 1.16 -2.78
CA GLY A 147 12.88 1.42 -3.99
C GLY A 147 13.26 0.56 -5.19
N VAL A 148 14.32 -0.24 -5.12
CA VAL A 148 14.70 -1.14 -6.22
C VAL A 148 13.64 -2.25 -6.36
N ILE A 149 13.01 -2.34 -7.53
CA ILE A 149 12.06 -3.40 -7.88
C ILE A 149 12.85 -4.66 -8.21
N GLU A 150 12.73 -5.69 -7.37
CA GLU A 150 13.39 -6.98 -7.58
C GLU A 150 12.63 -7.85 -8.57
N SER A 151 11.30 -7.81 -8.54
CA SER A 151 10.49 -8.59 -9.47
C SER A 151 9.10 -8.01 -9.68
N ALA A 152 8.50 -8.42 -10.81
CA ALA A 152 7.07 -8.31 -11.07
C ALA A 152 6.55 -9.62 -11.65
N GLY A 153 5.27 -9.90 -11.44
CA GLY A 153 4.68 -11.19 -11.83
C GLY A 153 5.08 -12.34 -10.90
N THR A 154 5.24 -12.03 -9.62
CA THR A 154 5.72 -12.98 -8.60
C THR A 154 4.57 -13.55 -7.79
N TYR A 155 4.45 -14.87 -7.74
CA TYR A 155 3.49 -15.56 -6.88
C TYR A 155 4.08 -15.77 -5.49
N LEU A 156 3.35 -15.31 -4.47
CA LEU A 156 3.72 -15.47 -3.07
C LEU A 156 3.19 -16.81 -2.55
N LYS A 157 4.10 -17.69 -2.09
CA LYS A 157 3.77 -18.99 -1.49
C LYS A 157 3.44 -18.78 -0.02
N THR A 158 2.30 -18.19 0.26
CA THR A 158 1.86 -17.99 1.65
C THR A 158 1.07 -19.21 2.14
N ALA A 159 1.31 -19.63 3.38
CA ALA A 159 0.59 -20.75 4.01
C ALA A 159 -0.93 -20.48 4.12
N SER A 160 -1.70 -21.52 4.42
CA SER A 160 -3.17 -21.52 4.36
C SER A 160 -3.82 -20.34 5.11
N PRO A 161 -4.98 -19.82 4.62
CA PRO A 161 -5.64 -18.62 5.14
C PRO A 161 -6.07 -18.64 6.61
N GLU A 162 -6.01 -19.80 7.29
CA GLU A 162 -6.59 -20.05 8.60
C GLU A 162 -5.88 -19.30 9.74
N ASP A 163 -4.61 -18.89 9.54
CA ASP A 163 -3.80 -18.23 10.57
C ASP A 163 -3.99 -16.71 10.67
N TYR A 164 -4.68 -16.07 9.70
CA TYR A 164 -4.80 -14.61 9.64
C TYR A 164 -6.26 -14.16 9.73
N ARG A 165 -6.57 -13.34 10.75
CA ARG A 165 -7.90 -12.71 10.94
C ARG A 165 -8.10 -11.61 9.90
N ILE A 166 -8.45 -12.00 8.68
CA ILE A 166 -8.76 -11.10 7.57
C ILE A 166 -10.28 -10.97 7.45
N PRO A 167 -10.84 -9.75 7.28
CA PRO A 167 -12.26 -9.56 7.03
C PRO A 167 -12.78 -10.41 5.86
N GLN A 168 -14.01 -10.91 5.96
CA GLN A 168 -14.66 -11.62 4.85
C GLN A 168 -14.87 -10.67 3.65
N GLY A 169 -14.75 -11.20 2.43
CA GLY A 169 -14.95 -10.45 1.18
C GLY A 169 -13.66 -9.97 0.50
N LEU A 170 -12.50 -10.27 1.07
CA LEU A 170 -11.20 -9.92 0.49
C LEU A 170 -10.69 -11.01 -0.46
N GLY A 171 -10.22 -10.60 -1.65
CA GLY A 171 -9.75 -11.52 -2.69
C GLY A 171 -8.34 -12.09 -2.47
N ALA A 172 -7.88 -12.96 -3.37
CA ALA A 172 -6.59 -13.67 -3.26
C ALA A 172 -5.37 -12.77 -2.99
N ARG A 173 -5.30 -11.57 -3.61
CA ARG A 173 -4.20 -10.61 -3.38
C ARG A 173 -4.16 -10.07 -1.95
N HIS A 174 -5.30 -9.87 -1.30
CA HIS A 174 -5.36 -9.42 0.09
C HIS A 174 -4.93 -10.53 1.05
N HIS A 175 -5.34 -11.77 0.78
CA HIS A 175 -4.86 -12.94 1.54
C HIS A 175 -3.35 -13.09 1.43
N ALA A 176 -2.79 -12.97 0.22
CA ALA A 176 -1.35 -13.01 0.01
C ALA A 176 -0.63 -11.85 0.73
N ALA A 177 -1.18 -10.63 0.71
CA ALA A 177 -0.63 -9.45 1.39
C ALA A 177 -0.57 -9.63 2.92
N ALA A 178 -1.67 -10.06 3.53
CA ALA A 178 -1.70 -10.33 4.96
C ALA A 178 -0.75 -11.48 5.32
N ALA A 179 -0.80 -12.60 4.61
CA ALA A 179 0.01 -13.74 4.98
C ALA A 179 1.52 -13.50 4.78
N ILE A 180 1.95 -12.77 3.74
CA ILE A 180 3.38 -12.45 3.56
C ILE A 180 3.88 -11.46 4.61
N THR A 181 3.08 -10.43 4.93
CA THR A 181 3.46 -9.43 5.95
C THR A 181 3.39 -9.98 7.36
N GLY A 182 2.61 -11.03 7.61
CA GLY A 182 2.55 -11.71 8.91
C GLY A 182 3.79 -12.56 9.23
N ILE A 183 4.55 -12.95 8.20
CA ILE A 183 5.75 -13.79 8.36
C ILE A 183 7.04 -13.09 7.93
N SER A 184 7.01 -11.81 7.59
CA SER A 184 8.17 -11.02 7.16
C SER A 184 8.11 -9.60 7.73
N GLN A 185 9.21 -8.86 7.61
CA GLN A 185 9.27 -7.45 7.99
C GLN A 185 8.79 -6.51 6.87
N SER A 186 8.09 -7.03 5.85
CA SER A 186 7.59 -6.25 4.72
C SER A 186 6.31 -5.49 5.05
N VAL A 187 6.00 -4.54 4.18
CA VAL A 187 4.68 -3.89 4.01
C VAL A 187 4.09 -4.39 2.71
N ALA A 188 2.77 -4.59 2.66
CA ALA A 188 2.09 -4.91 1.41
C ALA A 188 0.98 -3.91 1.11
N ILE A 189 0.85 -3.52 -0.15
CA ILE A 189 -0.18 -2.60 -0.64
C ILE A 189 -0.96 -3.30 -1.74
N THR A 190 -2.27 -3.43 -1.57
CA THR A 190 -3.15 -4.00 -2.58
C THR A 190 -4.06 -2.94 -3.18
N VAL A 191 -4.39 -3.13 -4.45
CA VAL A 191 -5.47 -2.42 -5.14
C VAL A 191 -6.58 -3.43 -5.43
N SER A 192 -7.79 -3.14 -4.97
CA SER A 192 -8.97 -3.94 -5.30
C SER A 192 -9.42 -3.68 -6.73
N GLN A 193 -9.52 -4.73 -7.54
CA GLN A 193 -10.00 -4.62 -8.92
C GLN A 193 -11.49 -4.23 -9.01
N SER A 194 -12.30 -4.62 -8.02
CA SER A 194 -13.74 -4.36 -8.03
C SER A 194 -14.10 -2.98 -7.49
N THR A 195 -13.36 -2.49 -6.49
CA THR A 195 -13.69 -1.23 -5.79
C THR A 195 -12.68 -0.11 -6.05
N GLY A 196 -11.48 -0.42 -6.51
CA GLY A 196 -10.37 0.53 -6.56
C GLY A 196 -9.81 0.91 -5.19
N THR A 197 -10.26 0.26 -4.12
CA THR A 197 -9.76 0.50 -2.76
C THR A 197 -8.30 0.10 -2.66
N VAL A 198 -7.47 1.02 -2.16
CA VAL A 198 -6.07 0.76 -1.80
C VAL A 198 -6.02 0.33 -0.34
N THR A 199 -5.43 -0.82 -0.05
CA THR A 199 -5.32 -1.38 1.32
C THR A 199 -3.87 -1.60 1.67
N ILE A 200 -3.45 -1.17 2.85
CA ILE A 200 -2.08 -1.32 3.35
C ILE A 200 -2.07 -2.36 4.48
N PHE A 201 -1.13 -3.29 4.39
CA PHE A 201 -0.95 -4.40 5.31
C PHE A 201 0.42 -4.36 5.98
N ARG A 202 0.45 -4.68 7.28
CA ARG A 202 1.66 -4.89 8.08
C ARG A 202 1.35 -5.92 9.17
N ASP A 203 2.31 -6.78 9.48
CA ASP A 203 2.19 -7.82 10.53
C ASP A 203 0.90 -8.66 10.40
N GLY A 204 0.49 -8.96 9.17
CA GLY A 204 -0.70 -9.75 8.85
C GLY A 204 -2.02 -9.05 9.08
N LYS A 205 -2.02 -7.74 9.33
CA LYS A 205 -3.21 -6.94 9.61
C LYS A 205 -3.34 -5.80 8.61
N ILE A 206 -4.57 -5.35 8.38
CA ILE A 206 -4.85 -4.11 7.68
C ILE A 206 -4.54 -2.96 8.62
N ILE A 207 -3.66 -2.05 8.20
CA ILE A 207 -3.37 -0.83 8.95
C ILE A 207 -4.25 0.32 8.45
N THR A 208 -4.41 0.49 7.14
CA THR A 208 -5.28 1.53 6.58
C THR A 208 -5.83 1.17 5.22
N GLU A 209 -6.93 1.82 4.88
CA GLU A 209 -7.60 1.73 3.59
C GLU A 209 -7.89 3.12 3.04
N LEU A 210 -7.79 3.24 1.73
CA LEU A 210 -8.17 4.42 0.97
C LEU A 210 -9.16 4.00 -0.10
N GLU A 211 -10.42 4.34 0.12
CA GLU A 211 -11.49 4.12 -0.85
C GLU A 211 -11.33 5.05 -2.04
N ARG A 212 -11.64 4.54 -3.24
CA ARG A 212 -11.75 5.36 -4.43
C ARG A 212 -12.88 6.38 -4.22
N LEU A 213 -12.54 7.67 -4.36
CA LEU A 213 -13.55 8.72 -4.41
C LEU A 213 -14.41 8.49 -5.66
N ARG A 214 -15.68 8.11 -5.46
CA ARG A 214 -16.65 8.05 -6.55
C ARG A 214 -16.94 9.49 -6.97
N THR A 215 -16.40 9.93 -8.10
CA THR A 215 -16.95 11.09 -8.79
C THR A 215 -18.39 10.76 -9.13
N GLY A 216 -19.34 11.43 -8.48
CA GLY A 216 -20.76 11.21 -8.73
C GLY A 216 -21.04 11.33 -10.22
N SER A 217 -21.60 10.28 -10.81
CA SER A 217 -22.25 10.37 -12.11
C SER A 217 -23.27 11.49 -12.04
N SER A 218 -23.02 12.56 -12.79
CA SER A 218 -24.00 13.61 -13.07
C SER A 218 -25.09 13.04 -13.98
N ASP A 219 -25.88 12.11 -13.46
CA ASP A 219 -27.12 11.64 -14.06
C ASP A 219 -28.28 12.13 -13.18
N ARG A 220 -28.37 13.46 -13.02
CA ARG A 220 -29.68 14.09 -12.82
C ARG A 220 -30.35 14.13 -14.19
N LYS A 221 -31.04 13.05 -14.55
CA LYS A 221 -32.12 13.16 -15.52
C LYS A 221 -33.21 14.04 -14.91
N LEU A 222 -33.43 15.16 -15.56
CA LEU A 222 -34.59 16.05 -15.42
C LEU A 222 -35.89 15.26 -15.65
#